data_AF-A0A183FF81-F1
#
_entry.id   AF-A0A183FF81-F1
#
_cell.length_a   1.000
_cell.length_b   1.000
_cell.length_c   1.000
_cell.angle_alpha   90.00
_cell.angle_beta   90.00
_cell.angle_gamma   90.00
#
_symmetry.space_group_name_H-M   'P 1'
#
loop_
_entity.id
_entity.type
_entity.pdbx_description
1 polymer ?
#
loop_
_entity_poly.entity_id
_entity_poly.type
_entity_poly.pdbx_seq_one_letter_code
_entity_poly.pdbx_strand_id
1 'polypeptide(L)'
;MAPHTVGDGLFGTPVTWADVEADMRRELDTAASFGPEKSAKDIGDMKGYMSKIVLIEPDWVNVDKELPKKFIVKVYPTIQK
;
A
#
# COMPACT_ATOMS: atom_id res chain seq x y z
N MET A 1 -15.53 -10.60 18.23
CA MET A 1 -15.25 -10.89 16.81
C MET A 1 -16.04 -9.91 15.98
N ALA A 2 -15.39 -8.95 15.32
CA ALA A 2 -16.04 -8.08 14.33
C ALA A 2 -15.61 -8.58 12.94
N PRO A 3 -16.55 -9.00 12.09
CA PRO A 3 -16.23 -9.64 10.83
C PRO A 3 -16.27 -8.61 9.67
N HIS A 4 -15.33 -8.76 8.72
CA HIS A 4 -15.32 -8.26 7.34
C HIS A 4 -15.68 -6.78 7.05
N THR A 5 -14.68 -5.89 7.05
CA THR A 5 -14.75 -4.68 6.19
C THR A 5 -14.45 -5.07 4.75
N VAL A 6 -15.51 -5.30 3.98
CA VAL A 6 -15.45 -5.53 2.54
C VAL A 6 -15.16 -4.19 1.85
N GLY A 7 -13.97 -4.03 1.26
CA GLY A 7 -13.79 -3.19 0.06
C GLY A 7 -13.36 -1.72 0.21
N ASP A 8 -13.23 -1.16 1.41
CA ASP A 8 -12.80 0.25 1.58
C ASP A 8 -11.27 0.47 1.50
N GLY A 9 -10.50 -0.58 1.21
CA GLY A 9 -9.06 -0.48 1.01
C GLY A 9 -8.69 -0.01 -0.39
N LEU A 10 -7.38 0.04 -0.66
CA LEU A 10 -6.80 0.51 -1.91
C LEU A 10 -7.38 -0.24 -3.11
N PHE A 11 -8.03 0.49 -4.01
CA PHE A 11 -8.59 -0.01 -5.28
C PHE A 11 -9.53 -1.23 -5.12
N GLY A 12 -10.37 -1.23 -4.09
CA GLY A 12 -11.36 -2.27 -3.84
C GLY A 12 -10.78 -3.55 -3.23
N THR A 13 -9.53 -3.50 -2.77
CA THR A 13 -8.89 -4.57 -2.00
C THR A 13 -9.13 -4.37 -0.50
N PRO A 14 -8.96 -5.41 0.36
CA PRO A 14 -8.98 -5.22 1.80
C PRO A 14 -7.73 -4.52 2.36
N VAL A 15 -6.70 -4.28 1.52
CA VAL A 15 -5.44 -3.67 1.95
C VAL A 15 -5.62 -2.16 2.11
N THR A 16 -5.35 -1.65 3.31
CA THR A 16 -5.50 -0.22 3.63
C THR A 16 -4.17 0.53 3.53
N TRP A 17 -4.21 1.86 3.55
CA TRP A 17 -3.02 2.70 3.69
C TRP A 17 -2.19 2.37 4.93
N ALA A 18 -2.85 2.05 6.05
CA ALA A 18 -2.19 1.71 7.30
C ALA A 18 -1.42 0.39 7.19
N ASP A 19 -1.97 -0.62 6.49
CA ASP A 19 -1.28 -1.89 6.26
C ASP A 19 -0.01 -1.68 5.44
N VAL A 20 -0.11 -0.91 4.35
CA VAL A 20 1.04 -0.60 3.49
C VAL A 20 2.09 0.21 4.26
N GLU A 21 1.69 1.21 5.04
CA GLU A 21 2.61 2.02 5.83
C GLU A 21 3.33 1.20 6.90
N ALA A 22 2.60 0.35 7.63
CA ALA A 22 3.17 -0.52 8.65
C ALA A 22 4.20 -1.49 8.07
N ASP A 23 3.89 -2.13 6.95
CA ASP A 23 4.84 -3.01 6.25
C ASP A 23 6.05 -2.22 5.76
N MET A 24 5.86 -1.08 5.07
CA MET A 24 6.99 -0.30 4.56
C MET A 24 7.89 0.25 5.66
N ARG A 25 7.33 0.67 6.80
CA ARG A 25 8.12 1.09 7.97
C ARG A 25 8.97 -0.04 8.53
N ARG A 26 8.42 -1.26 8.59
CA ARG A 26 9.14 -2.46 9.03
C ARG A 26 10.24 -2.83 8.03
N GLU A 27 9.93 -2.89 6.74
CA GLU A 27 10.87 -3.34 5.69
C GLU A 27 12.01 -2.32 5.45
N LEU A 28 11.73 -1.02 5.60
CA LEU A 28 12.73 0.05 5.46
C LEU A 28 13.38 0.46 6.80
N ASP A 29 12.96 -0.18 7.90
CA ASP A 29 13.41 0.08 9.26
C ASP A 29 13.34 1.57 9.63
N THR A 30 12.26 2.25 9.27
CA THR A 30 12.14 3.72 9.36
C THR A 30 11.04 4.15 10.33
N ALA A 31 11.28 5.28 10.99
CA ALA A 31 10.29 5.98 11.80
C ALA A 31 9.42 6.93 10.96
N ALA A 32 9.77 7.17 9.68
CA ALA A 32 9.00 8.01 8.77
C ALA A 32 7.59 7.47 8.56
N SER A 33 6.67 8.36 8.24
CA SER A 33 5.25 8.05 8.03
C SER A 33 4.79 8.60 6.68
N PHE A 34 3.66 8.12 6.16
CA PHE A 34 3.12 8.68 4.91
C PHE A 34 2.53 10.06 5.15
N GLY A 35 2.83 10.99 4.25
CA GLY A 35 2.40 12.38 4.34
C GLY A 35 0.94 12.61 3.93
N PRO A 36 0.48 13.86 4.06
CA PRO A 36 -0.87 14.26 3.67
C PRO A 36 -1.09 14.20 2.16
N GLU A 37 -0.04 14.41 1.34
CA GLU A 37 -0.12 14.40 -0.13
C GLU A 37 0.21 13.02 -0.73
N LYS A 38 0.09 11.96 0.08
CA LYS A 38 0.31 10.59 -0.41
C LYS A 38 -0.67 10.25 -1.52
N SER A 39 -0.16 9.60 -2.57
CA SER A 39 -0.96 9.22 -3.73
C SER A 39 -0.78 7.75 -4.08
N ALA A 40 -1.85 7.16 -4.61
CA ALA A 40 -1.84 5.79 -5.11
C ALA A 40 -2.42 5.79 -6.52
N LYS A 41 -1.79 5.04 -7.42
CA LYS A 41 -2.25 4.88 -8.81
C LYS A 41 -2.24 3.42 -9.20
N ASP A 42 -3.38 2.89 -9.63
CA ASP A 42 -3.44 1.57 -10.27
C ASP A 42 -2.72 1.67 -11.63
N ILE A 43 -1.61 0.95 -11.74
CA ILE A 43 -0.81 0.84 -12.98
C ILE A 43 -0.93 -0.55 -13.61
N GLY A 44 -1.76 -1.42 -13.02
CA GLY A 44 -1.99 -2.79 -13.46
C GLY A 44 -3.28 -2.97 -14.27
N ASP A 45 -4.07 -1.91 -14.46
CA ASP A 45 -5.32 -1.95 -15.21
C ASP A 45 -5.08 -2.56 -16.61
N MET A 46 -5.82 -3.65 -16.89
CA MET A 46 -5.72 -4.53 -18.08
C MET A 46 -4.49 -5.45 -18.22
N LYS A 47 -3.55 -5.49 -17.26
CA LYS A 47 -2.38 -6.42 -17.31
C LYS A 47 -2.16 -7.29 -16.07
N GLY A 48 -3.02 -7.20 -15.06
CA GLY A 48 -2.90 -7.96 -13.80
C GLY A 48 -3.85 -9.16 -13.72
N TYR A 49 -3.32 -10.38 -13.89
CA TYR A 49 -4.01 -11.64 -13.55
C TYR A 49 -4.49 -11.61 -12.08
N MET A 50 -5.76 -11.30 -11.84
CA MET A 50 -6.45 -11.18 -10.55
C MET A 50 -5.80 -10.33 -9.44
N SER A 51 -4.55 -9.87 -9.60
CA SER A 51 -3.80 -9.04 -8.65
C SER A 51 -3.90 -7.56 -9.02
N LYS A 52 -3.91 -6.69 -8.01
CA LYS A 52 -3.82 -5.24 -8.19
C LYS A 52 -2.37 -4.78 -8.08
N ILE A 53 -1.92 -3.94 -9.02
CA ILE A 53 -0.57 -3.36 -9.01
C ILE A 53 -0.70 -1.85 -8.84
N VAL A 54 -0.23 -1.35 -7.70
CA VAL A 54 -0.42 0.02 -7.28
C VAL A 54 0.94 0.71 -7.15
N LEU A 55 1.11 1.82 -7.85
CA LEU A 55 2.21 2.75 -7.60
C LEU A 55 1.84 3.63 -6.41
N ILE A 56 2.68 3.62 -5.37
CA ILE A 56 2.52 4.45 -4.19
C ILE A 56 3.58 5.55 -4.19
N GLU A 57 3.13 6.78 -4.00
CA GLU A 57 3.96 7.94 -3.70
C GLU A 57 3.63 8.35 -2.25
N PRO A 58 4.47 7.97 -1.27
CA PRO A 58 4.13 8.06 0.15
C PRO A 58 4.20 9.48 0.74
N ASP A 59 4.82 10.43 0.03
CA ASP A 59 5.07 11.79 0.54
C ASP A 59 5.69 11.75 1.95
N TRP A 60 6.82 11.07 2.12
CA TRP A 60 7.37 10.77 3.45
C TRP A 60 7.53 12.00 4.33
N VAL A 61 7.04 11.91 5.58
CA VAL A 61 7.24 12.90 6.64
C VAL A 61 8.10 12.32 7.76
N ASN A 62 8.80 13.19 8.51
CA ASN A 62 9.73 12.80 9.58
C ASN A 62 10.83 11.84 9.10
N VAL A 63 11.40 12.13 7.93
CA VAL A 63 12.41 11.30 7.27
C VAL A 63 13.70 11.26 8.09
N ASP A 64 14.08 10.06 8.55
CA ASP A 64 15.30 9.80 9.31
C ASP A 64 16.48 9.31 8.46
N LYS A 65 16.20 8.87 7.22
CA LYS A 65 17.18 8.28 6.30
C LYS A 65 16.78 8.49 4.84
N GLU A 66 17.62 8.10 3.90
CA GLU A 66 17.22 8.11 2.48
C GLU A 66 16.15 7.04 2.22
N LEU A 67 14.96 7.49 1.83
CA LEU A 67 13.79 6.64 1.56
C LEU A 67 13.37 6.71 0.08
N PRO A 68 12.76 5.63 -0.45
CA PRO A 68 12.29 5.62 -1.84
C PRO A 68 11.16 6.63 -2.04
N LYS A 69 11.29 7.49 -3.06
CA LYS A 69 10.26 8.50 -3.40
C LYS A 69 8.94 7.88 -3.89
N LYS A 70 9.00 6.67 -4.43
CA LYS A 70 7.86 5.89 -4.92
C LYS A 70 8.20 4.41 -4.93
N PHE A 71 7.20 3.56 -4.77
CA PHE A 71 7.36 2.11 -4.81
C PHE A 71 6.10 1.43 -5.34
N ILE A 72 6.23 0.17 -5.76
CA ILE A 72 5.11 -0.61 -6.31
C ILE A 72 4.66 -1.61 -5.24
N VAL A 73 3.36 -1.58 -4.94
CA VAL A 73 2.69 -2.58 -4.12
C VAL A 73 1.91 -3.51 -5.04
N LYS A 74 2.11 -4.81 -4.89
CA LYS A 74 1.33 -5.83 -5.59
C LYS A 74 0.44 -6.55 -4.60
N VAL A 75 -0.87 -6.33 -4.70
CA VAL A 75 -1.87 -6.95 -3.84
C VAL A 75 -2.42 -8.18 -4.54
N TYR A 76 -2.27 -9.35 -3.91
CA TYR A 76 -2.84 -10.60 -4.38
C TYR A 76 -4.21 -10.83 -3.75
N PRO A 77 -5.20 -11.35 -4.50
CA PRO A 77 -6.44 -11.80 -3.90
C PRO A 77 -6.13 -12.98 -2.98
N THR A 78 -6.62 -12.93 -1.75
CA THR A 78 -6.49 -14.05 -0.83
C THR A 78 -7.40 -15.18 -1.32
N ILE A 79 -6.83 -16.19 -1.98
CA ILE A 79 -7.56 -17.43 -2.24
C ILE A 79 -7.61 -18.17 -0.90
N GLN A 80 -8.74 -18.11 -0.19
CA GLN A 80 -8.96 -19.01 0.95
C GLN A 80 -8.96 -20.44 0.40
N LYS A 81 -7.95 -21.23 0.81
CA LYS A 81 -7.89 -22.68 0.58
C LYS A 81 -8.70 -23.41 1.63
#